data_AF-A0A7C1V0X6-F1
#
_entry.id   AF-A0A7C1V0X6-F1
#
_cell.length_a   1.000
_cell.length_b   1.000
_cell.length_c   1.000
_cell.angle_alpha   90.00
_cell.angle_beta   90.00
_cell.angle_gamma   90.00
#
_symmetry.space_group_name_H-M   'P 1'
#
loop_
_entity.id
_entity.type
_entity.pdbx_description
1 polymer ?
#
loop_
_entity_poly.entity_id
_entity_poly.type
_entity_poly.pdbx_seq_one_letter_code
_entity_poly.pdbx_strand_id
1 'polypeptide(L)'
;MRKVTDADKLFYYEKNFVTLDGLWMLETEKVVGWDKALKIDNTVWIRLFKIIIRRLKRYLNIQTNNLKDLIEILTFRWSIEGWKYAVNRISESEIIINVNECPYKASMDRNEERRDKIPLICKNMCNIIYKTTFEDFNPDIKLSRQTFMGLGDSVCDFHFTVS
;
A
#
# COMPACT_ATOMS: atom_id res chain seq x y z
N MET A 1 38.26 7.65 -0.67
CA MET A 1 36.86 7.28 -0.35
C MET A 1 36.20 6.76 -1.62
N ARG A 2 35.35 5.72 -1.55
CA ARG A 2 34.65 5.23 -2.75
C ARG A 2 33.63 6.25 -3.26
N LYS A 3 33.42 6.34 -4.57
CA LYS A 3 32.37 7.16 -5.17
C LYS A 3 31.00 6.48 -4.99
N VAL A 4 30.00 7.24 -4.55
CA VAL A 4 28.62 6.74 -4.33
C VAL A 4 27.90 6.63 -5.67
N THR A 5 27.25 5.49 -5.91
CA THR A 5 26.42 5.20 -7.09
C THR A 5 24.92 5.32 -6.78
N ASP A 6 24.06 5.31 -7.80
CA ASP A 6 22.62 5.28 -7.58
C ASP A 6 22.15 3.93 -7.01
N ALA A 7 22.83 2.83 -7.32
CA ALA A 7 22.58 1.53 -6.68
C ALA A 7 22.86 1.59 -5.17
N ASP A 8 23.92 2.29 -4.74
CA ASP A 8 24.22 2.50 -3.32
C ASP A 8 23.12 3.33 -2.64
N LYS A 9 22.63 4.38 -3.31
CA LYS A 9 21.51 5.19 -2.80
C LYS A 9 20.24 4.35 -2.67
N LEU A 10 19.91 3.56 -3.69
CA LEU A 10 18.74 2.69 -3.68
C LEU A 10 18.82 1.70 -2.52
N PHE A 11 19.94 0.97 -2.39
CA PHE A 11 20.18 0.06 -1.28
C PHE A 11 20.00 0.77 0.07
N TYR A 12 20.61 1.94 0.25
CA TYR A 12 20.52 2.68 1.50
C TYR A 12 19.08 3.12 1.80
N TYR A 13 18.40 3.80 0.88
CA TYR A 13 17.07 4.35 1.15
C TYR A 13 15.97 3.29 1.18
N GLU A 14 15.98 2.30 0.28
CA GLU A 14 14.96 1.25 0.22
C GLU A 14 14.93 0.41 1.49
N LYS A 15 16.09 -0.10 1.93
CA LYS A 15 16.17 -0.96 3.12
C LYS A 15 15.86 -0.21 4.41
N ASN A 16 16.33 1.04 4.51
CA ASN A 16 16.06 1.85 5.70
C ASN A 16 14.61 2.36 5.75
N PHE A 17 13.93 2.55 4.61
CA PHE A 17 12.53 2.99 4.60
C PHE A 17 11.60 2.00 5.31
N VAL A 18 11.64 0.72 4.92
CA VAL A 18 10.79 -0.32 5.54
C VAL A 18 11.20 -0.57 7.00
N THR A 19 12.49 -0.52 7.29
CA THR A 19 13.00 -0.71 8.67
C THR A 19 12.54 0.42 9.58
N LEU A 20 12.61 1.67 9.12
CA LEU A 20 12.15 2.83 9.87
C LEU A 20 10.65 2.75 10.17
N ASP A 21 9.83 2.36 9.20
CA ASP A 21 8.39 2.18 9.39
C ASP A 21 8.07 1.16 10.50
N GLY A 22 8.70 -0.02 10.44
CA GLY A 22 8.58 -1.03 11.47
C GLY A 22 9.02 -0.53 12.85
N LEU A 23 10.22 0.07 12.95
CA LEU A 23 10.74 0.62 14.22
C LEU A 23 9.82 1.71 14.79
N TRP A 24 9.32 2.61 13.95
CA TRP A 24 8.41 3.67 14.37
C TRP A 24 7.13 3.08 14.97
N MET A 25 6.55 2.04 14.35
CA MET A 25 5.37 1.37 14.89
C MET A 25 5.66 0.66 16.22
N LEU A 26 6.79 -0.06 16.31
CA LEU A 26 7.20 -0.75 17.54
C LEU A 26 7.35 0.23 18.72
N GLU A 27 8.09 1.33 18.52
CA GLU A 27 8.36 2.30 19.58
C GLU A 27 7.11 3.13 19.94
N THR A 28 6.27 3.48 18.95
CA THR A 28 5.01 4.19 19.19
C THR A 28 4.07 3.34 20.04
N GLU A 29 3.92 2.05 19.70
CA GLU A 29 3.07 1.13 20.48
C GLU A 29 3.52 0.98 21.92
N LYS A 30 4.84 0.89 22.19
CA LYS A 30 5.35 0.82 23.57
C LYS A 30 4.90 1.99 24.43
N VAL A 31 4.73 3.17 23.83
CA VAL A 31 4.36 4.40 24.55
C VAL A 31 2.85 4.56 24.67
N VAL A 32 2.09 4.31 23.60
CA VAL A 32 0.65 4.66 23.55
C VAL A 32 -0.30 3.46 23.49
N GLY A 33 0.22 2.24 23.39
CA GLY A 33 -0.55 1.01 23.17
C GLY A 33 -1.01 0.85 21.71
N TRP A 34 -1.42 -0.38 21.37
CA TRP A 34 -1.74 -0.80 20.00
C TRP A 34 -2.77 0.08 19.29
N ASP A 35 -3.94 0.30 19.90
CA ASP A 35 -5.05 0.99 19.23
C ASP A 35 -4.70 2.44 18.87
N LYS A 36 -4.01 3.14 19.77
CA LYS A 36 -3.55 4.51 19.51
C LYS A 36 -2.43 4.53 18.48
N ALA A 37 -1.48 3.58 18.56
CA ALA A 37 -0.41 3.47 17.57
C ALA A 37 -0.96 3.23 16.16
N LEU A 38 -1.88 2.27 16.00
CA LEU A 38 -2.53 1.98 14.72
C LEU A 38 -3.33 3.18 14.18
N LYS A 39 -3.97 3.97 15.05
CA LYS A 39 -4.67 5.19 14.64
C LYS A 39 -3.70 6.25 14.09
N ILE A 40 -2.55 6.43 14.76
CA ILE A 40 -1.51 7.34 14.29
C ILE A 40 -0.94 6.82 12.97
N ASP A 41 -0.65 5.53 12.88
CA ASP A 41 -0.11 4.87 11.70
C ASP A 41 -1.03 5.03 10.48
N ASN A 42 -2.32 4.75 10.63
CA ASN A 42 -3.34 5.01 9.61
C ASN A 42 -3.30 6.47 9.12
N THR A 43 -3.18 7.43 10.05
CA THR A 43 -3.15 8.86 9.70
C THR A 43 -1.90 9.21 8.89
N VAL A 44 -0.74 8.68 9.30
CA VAL A 44 0.54 8.88 8.60
C VAL A 44 0.48 8.25 7.21
N TRP A 45 0.06 6.99 7.10
CA TRP A 45 -0.01 6.27 5.84
C TRP A 45 -1.01 6.85 4.86
N ILE A 46 -2.20 7.30 5.29
CA ILE A 46 -3.14 8.01 4.40
C ILE A 46 -2.50 9.28 3.83
N ARG A 47 -1.85 10.09 4.69
CA ARG A 47 -1.18 11.33 4.26
C ARG A 47 -0.03 11.03 3.30
N LEU A 48 0.82 10.06 3.64
CA LEU A 48 1.95 9.65 2.83
C LEU A 48 1.48 9.09 1.50
N PHE A 49 0.44 8.25 1.48
CA PHE A 49 -0.03 7.61 0.27
C PHE A 49 -0.64 8.64 -0.71
N LYS A 50 -1.40 9.63 -0.21
CA LYS A 50 -1.80 10.82 -1.00
C LYS A 50 -0.60 11.60 -1.56
N ILE A 51 0.50 11.72 -0.82
CA ILE A 51 1.74 12.34 -1.32
C ILE A 51 2.38 11.48 -2.42
N ILE A 52 2.47 10.17 -2.23
CA ILE A 52 3.05 9.22 -3.19
C ILE A 52 2.26 9.26 -4.50
N ILE A 53 0.93 9.13 -4.46
CA ILE A 53 0.08 9.18 -5.66
C ILE A 53 0.31 10.48 -6.44
N ARG A 54 0.32 11.64 -5.76
CA ARG A 54 0.59 12.94 -6.40
C ARG A 54 1.99 13.03 -7.02
N ARG A 55 3.00 12.46 -6.36
CA ARG A 55 4.38 12.45 -6.88
C ARG A 55 4.50 11.54 -8.11
N LEU A 56 3.92 10.35 -8.04
CA LEU A 56 3.93 9.38 -9.14
C LEU A 56 3.12 9.89 -10.33
N LYS A 57 1.96 10.52 -10.10
CA LYS A 57 1.18 11.16 -11.17
C LYS A 57 2.05 12.15 -11.97
N ARG A 58 2.81 13.02 -11.29
CA ARG A 58 3.74 13.95 -11.96
C ARG A 58 4.91 13.23 -12.64
N TYR A 59 5.49 12.24 -11.98
CA TYR A 59 6.62 11.47 -12.51
C TYR A 59 6.27 10.71 -13.78
N LEU A 60 5.06 10.15 -13.85
CA LEU A 60 4.52 9.42 -14.99
C LEU A 60 3.85 10.34 -16.04
N ASN A 61 3.88 11.66 -15.83
CA ASN A 61 3.26 12.66 -16.71
C ASN A 61 1.74 12.45 -16.95
N ILE A 62 1.05 11.89 -15.97
CA ILE A 62 -0.40 11.65 -16.02
C ILE A 62 -1.13 12.96 -15.70
N GLN A 63 -2.08 13.35 -16.56
CA GLN A 63 -2.77 14.64 -16.44
C GLN A 63 -4.20 14.52 -15.89
N THR A 64 -4.87 13.39 -16.16
CA THR A 64 -6.24 13.12 -15.72
C THR A 64 -6.27 12.36 -14.38
N ASN A 65 -7.49 12.08 -13.87
CA ASN A 65 -7.73 11.27 -12.67
C ASN A 65 -8.74 10.15 -12.95
N ASN A 66 -8.71 9.54 -14.14
CA ASN A 66 -9.64 8.45 -14.46
C ASN A 66 -9.19 7.11 -13.85
N LEU A 67 -10.01 6.06 -13.98
CA LEU A 67 -9.68 4.74 -13.44
C LEU A 67 -8.38 4.18 -14.02
N LYS A 68 -8.16 4.31 -15.34
CA LYS A 68 -6.94 3.84 -15.99
C LYS A 68 -5.69 4.49 -15.38
N ASP A 69 -5.72 5.80 -15.15
CA ASP A 69 -4.62 6.54 -14.52
C ASP A 69 -4.33 6.04 -13.10
N LEU A 70 -5.38 5.80 -12.31
CA LEU A 70 -5.23 5.28 -10.95
C LEU A 70 -4.56 3.90 -10.97
N ILE A 71 -5.03 3.01 -11.84
CA ILE A 71 -4.46 1.66 -11.97
C ILE A 71 -3.00 1.74 -12.44
N GLU A 72 -2.66 2.62 -13.38
CA GLU A 72 -1.28 2.83 -13.83
C GLU A 72 -0.36 3.26 -12.66
N ILE A 73 -0.77 4.29 -11.91
CA ILE A 73 0.00 4.77 -10.74
C ILE A 73 0.16 3.66 -9.69
N LEU A 74 -0.93 2.95 -9.39
CA LEU A 74 -0.96 1.92 -8.35
C LEU A 74 -0.06 0.74 -8.72
N THR A 75 -0.20 0.22 -9.93
CA THR A 75 0.58 -0.92 -10.43
C THR A 75 2.05 -0.56 -10.63
N PHE A 76 2.35 0.68 -11.06
CA PHE A 76 3.73 1.18 -11.11
C PHE A 76 4.38 1.15 -9.71
N ARG A 77 3.69 1.69 -8.71
CA ARG A 77 4.17 1.66 -7.31
C ARG A 77 4.38 0.22 -6.83
N TRP A 78 3.37 -0.63 -7.01
CA TRP A 78 3.41 -2.02 -6.56
C TRP A 78 4.55 -2.80 -7.21
N SER A 79 4.83 -2.57 -8.49
CA SER A 79 5.97 -3.16 -9.19
C SER A 79 7.30 -2.77 -8.55
N ILE A 80 7.48 -1.49 -8.20
CA ILE A 80 8.70 -1.00 -7.54
C ILE A 80 8.86 -1.59 -6.14
N GLU A 81 7.76 -1.69 -5.40
CA GLU A 81 7.75 -2.25 -4.04
C GLU A 81 7.84 -3.79 -4.02
N GLY A 82 7.83 -4.45 -5.19
CA GLY A 82 8.00 -5.90 -5.32
C GLY A 82 6.74 -6.72 -5.05
N TRP A 83 5.55 -6.12 -5.18
CA TRP A 83 4.28 -6.85 -5.09
C TRP A 83 4.13 -7.80 -6.29
N LYS A 84 3.42 -8.91 -6.08
CA LYS A 84 2.99 -9.81 -7.16
C LYS A 84 1.48 -9.78 -7.29
N TYR A 85 1.00 -9.46 -8.50
CA TYR A 85 -0.41 -9.26 -8.76
C TYR A 85 -0.78 -9.56 -10.21
N ALA A 86 -2.08 -9.80 -10.44
CA ALA A 86 -2.67 -9.97 -11.76
C ALA A 86 -3.80 -8.94 -11.95
N VAL A 87 -3.80 -8.24 -13.09
CA VAL A 87 -4.81 -7.24 -13.43
C VAL A 87 -5.80 -7.84 -14.42
N ASN A 88 -7.07 -7.91 -14.02
CA ASN A 88 -8.19 -8.40 -14.81
C ASN A 88 -9.08 -7.21 -15.19
N ARG A 89 -9.01 -6.79 -16.46
CA ARG A 89 -9.86 -5.70 -16.99
C ARG A 89 -11.18 -6.29 -17.47
N ILE A 90 -12.26 -5.98 -16.77
CA ILE A 90 -13.61 -6.46 -17.12
C ILE A 90 -14.22 -5.50 -18.15
N SER A 91 -14.06 -4.19 -17.94
CA SER A 91 -14.46 -3.13 -18.87
C SER A 91 -13.63 -1.86 -18.65
N GLU A 92 -13.96 -0.76 -19.36
CA GLU A 92 -13.35 0.56 -19.11
C GLU A 92 -13.72 1.14 -17.73
N SER A 93 -14.85 0.72 -17.16
CA SER A 93 -15.34 1.19 -15.85
C SER A 93 -15.21 0.15 -14.74
N GLU A 94 -14.63 -1.03 -15.00
CA GLU A 94 -14.51 -2.11 -14.02
C GLU A 94 -13.20 -2.89 -14.16
N ILE A 95 -12.41 -2.92 -13.09
CA ILE A 95 -11.13 -3.62 -13.03
C ILE A 95 -11.02 -4.37 -11.70
N ILE A 96 -10.53 -5.62 -11.76
CA ILE A 96 -10.19 -6.41 -10.56
C ILE A 96 -8.68 -6.65 -10.58
N ILE A 97 -8.01 -6.36 -9.46
CA ILE A 97 -6.61 -6.74 -9.26
C ILE A 97 -6.52 -7.75 -8.13
N ASN A 98 -5.89 -8.89 -8.39
CA ASN A 98 -5.61 -9.90 -7.39
C ASN A 98 -4.14 -9.86 -7.02
N VAL A 99 -3.84 -9.54 -5.76
CA VAL A 99 -2.49 -9.58 -5.20
C VAL A 99 -2.26 -10.95 -4.57
N ASN A 100 -1.20 -11.64 -5.00
CA ASN A 100 -0.77 -12.94 -4.44
C ASN A 100 0.48 -12.83 -3.55
N GLU A 101 1.27 -11.76 -3.66
CA GLU A 101 2.34 -11.47 -2.70
C GLU A 101 2.31 -10.00 -2.28
N CYS A 102 2.23 -9.77 -0.97
CA CYS A 102 2.26 -8.44 -0.35
C CYS A 102 3.55 -8.29 0.46
N PRO A 103 4.47 -7.38 0.10
CA PRO A 103 5.75 -7.22 0.79
C PRO A 103 5.58 -6.80 2.25
N TYR A 104 4.52 -6.05 2.58
CA TYR A 104 4.21 -5.66 3.96
C TYR A 104 3.80 -6.86 4.81
N LYS A 105 2.93 -7.74 4.29
CA LYS A 105 2.59 -9.00 4.98
C LYS A 105 3.82 -9.87 5.16
N ALA A 106 4.62 -10.05 4.11
CA ALA A 106 5.85 -10.83 4.15
C ALA A 106 6.86 -10.27 5.17
N SER A 107 6.90 -8.95 5.35
CA SER A 107 7.73 -8.33 6.40
C SER A 107 7.20 -8.63 7.80
N MET A 108 5.88 -8.59 8.02
CA MET A 108 5.27 -8.92 9.31
C MET A 108 5.37 -10.40 9.65
N ASP A 109 5.24 -11.31 8.67
CA ASP A 109 5.33 -12.76 8.87
C ASP A 109 6.68 -13.20 9.48
N ARG A 110 7.74 -12.41 9.25
CA ARG A 110 9.09 -12.64 9.81
C ARG A 110 9.19 -12.36 11.30
N ASN A 111 8.24 -11.62 11.88
CA ASN A 111 8.19 -11.33 13.31
C ASN A 111 7.02 -12.11 13.94
N GLU A 112 7.35 -13.18 14.66
CA GLU A 112 6.35 -14.07 15.26
C GLU A 112 5.45 -13.35 16.26
N GLU A 113 6.00 -12.38 17.01
CA GLU A 113 5.27 -11.56 17.98
C GLU A 113 4.23 -10.63 17.33
N ARG A 114 4.25 -10.50 15.99
CA ARG A 114 3.36 -9.62 15.22
C ARG A 114 2.30 -10.37 14.43
N ARG A 115 2.30 -11.71 14.45
CA ARG A 115 1.35 -12.51 13.66
C ARG A 115 -0.11 -12.23 14.02
N ASP A 116 -0.42 -11.97 15.29
CA ASP A 116 -1.76 -11.61 15.77
C ASP A 116 -2.25 -10.26 15.23
N LYS A 117 -1.33 -9.38 14.83
CA LYS A 117 -1.65 -8.05 14.26
C LYS A 117 -1.92 -8.08 12.76
N ILE A 118 -1.48 -9.11 12.05
CA ILE A 118 -1.62 -9.23 10.59
C ILE A 118 -3.09 -9.12 10.14
N PRO A 119 -4.06 -9.85 10.74
CA PRO A 119 -5.48 -9.68 10.44
C PRO A 119 -5.97 -8.23 10.57
N LEU A 120 -5.55 -7.56 11.65
CA LEU A 120 -5.95 -6.19 11.97
C LEU A 120 -5.40 -5.19 10.94
N ILE A 121 -4.14 -5.34 10.56
CA ILE A 121 -3.52 -4.47 9.55
C ILE A 121 -4.14 -4.72 8.17
N CYS A 122 -4.29 -5.98 7.76
CA CYS A 122 -4.84 -6.31 6.45
C CYS A 122 -6.29 -5.84 6.30
N LYS A 123 -7.13 -6.00 7.32
CA LYS A 123 -8.55 -5.64 7.24
C LYS A 123 -8.80 -4.16 7.56
N ASN A 124 -8.22 -3.65 8.65
CA ASN A 124 -8.59 -2.33 9.16
C ASN A 124 -7.74 -1.23 8.52
N MET A 125 -6.44 -1.42 8.40
CA MET A 125 -5.54 -0.37 7.92
C MET A 125 -5.46 -0.33 6.39
N CYS A 126 -5.13 -1.46 5.76
CA CYS A 126 -4.93 -1.54 4.31
C CYS A 126 -6.19 -1.07 3.55
N ASN A 127 -7.37 -1.54 3.94
CA ASN A 127 -8.62 -1.11 3.31
C ASN A 127 -8.88 0.40 3.45
N ILE A 128 -8.70 0.96 4.65
CA ILE A 128 -8.94 2.38 4.91
C ILE A 128 -7.96 3.26 4.13
N ILE A 129 -6.67 2.91 4.09
CA ILE A 129 -5.63 3.68 3.37
C ILE A 129 -5.99 3.78 1.89
N TYR A 130 -6.27 2.65 1.25
CA TYR A 130 -6.59 2.63 -0.18
C TYR A 130 -7.90 3.33 -0.46
N LYS A 131 -8.98 2.99 0.25
CA LYS A 131 -10.30 3.61 0.06
C LYS A 131 -10.24 5.14 0.19
N THR A 132 -9.70 5.62 1.31
CA THR A 132 -9.62 7.07 1.59
C THR A 132 -8.77 7.82 0.57
N THR A 133 -7.70 7.18 0.07
CA THR A 133 -6.79 7.83 -0.89
C THR A 133 -7.38 7.83 -2.30
N PHE A 134 -8.12 6.80 -2.68
CA PHE A 134 -8.71 6.69 -4.00
C PHE A 134 -9.96 7.56 -4.13
N GLU A 135 -10.78 7.66 -3.09
CA GLU A 135 -11.88 8.63 -3.03
C GLU A 135 -11.38 10.09 -3.16
N ASP A 136 -10.19 10.41 -2.63
CA ASP A 136 -9.53 11.71 -2.79
C ASP A 136 -8.96 11.94 -4.20
N PHE A 137 -8.51 10.87 -4.86
CA PHE A 137 -7.99 10.92 -6.22
C PHE A 137 -9.10 11.18 -7.23
N ASN A 138 -10.20 10.43 -7.12
CA ASN A 138 -11.42 10.62 -7.89
C ASN A 138 -12.61 10.02 -7.13
N PRO A 139 -13.60 10.83 -6.72
CA PRO A 139 -14.74 10.35 -5.93
C PRO A 139 -15.66 9.38 -6.69
N ASP A 140 -15.61 9.35 -8.02
CA ASP A 140 -16.41 8.45 -8.86
C ASP A 140 -15.83 7.02 -8.90
N ILE A 141 -14.55 6.85 -8.54
CA ILE A 141 -13.92 5.54 -8.41
C ILE A 141 -14.28 4.93 -7.06
N LYS A 142 -14.91 3.76 -7.09
CA LYS A 142 -15.21 2.96 -5.88
C LYS A 142 -14.25 1.79 -5.78
N LEU A 143 -13.80 1.53 -4.56
CA LEU A 143 -13.01 0.35 -4.21
C LEU A 143 -13.83 -0.56 -3.28
N SER A 144 -14.01 -1.81 -3.68
CA SER A 144 -14.47 -2.91 -2.84
C SER A 144 -13.39 -3.97 -2.68
N ARG A 145 -13.36 -4.61 -1.52
CA ARG A 145 -12.43 -5.68 -1.16
C ARG A 145 -13.15 -6.72 -0.32
N GLN A 146 -13.02 -7.99 -0.69
CA GLN A 146 -13.67 -9.13 -0.05
C GLN A 146 -12.66 -10.13 0.53
N THR A 147 -11.48 -10.25 -0.06
CA THR A 147 -10.45 -11.22 0.32
C THR A 147 -9.18 -10.53 0.81
N PHE A 148 -8.57 -11.13 1.83
CA PHE A 148 -7.39 -10.62 2.50
C PHE A 148 -6.49 -11.78 2.92
N MET A 149 -5.27 -11.84 2.39
CA MET A 149 -4.30 -12.87 2.79
C MET A 149 -4.00 -12.88 4.29
N GLY A 150 -4.10 -11.74 4.97
CA GLY A 150 -3.95 -11.67 6.42
C GLY A 150 -5.10 -12.31 7.22
N LEU A 151 -6.21 -12.66 6.56
CA LEU A 151 -7.37 -13.36 7.13
C LEU A 151 -7.43 -14.84 6.70
N GLY A 152 -6.44 -15.32 5.92
CA GLY A 152 -6.37 -16.71 5.47
C GLY A 152 -6.74 -16.94 4.00
N ASP A 153 -7.16 -15.90 3.27
CA ASP A 153 -7.42 -16.02 1.83
C ASP A 153 -6.12 -16.24 1.04
N SER A 154 -6.23 -16.86 -0.14
CA SER A 154 -5.08 -17.08 -1.04
C SER A 154 -4.60 -15.80 -1.74
N VAL A 155 -5.45 -14.78 -1.83
CA VAL A 155 -5.17 -13.50 -2.49
C VAL A 155 -5.82 -12.34 -1.72
N CYS A 156 -5.34 -11.12 -1.98
CA CYS A 156 -6.06 -9.90 -1.67
C CYS A 156 -6.70 -9.37 -2.96
N ASP A 157 -8.01 -9.12 -2.96
CA ASP A 157 -8.69 -8.48 -4.07
C ASP A 157 -8.72 -6.94 -3.92
N PHE A 158 -8.71 -6.29 -5.08
CA PHE A 158 -8.97 -4.87 -5.26
C PHE A 158 -9.92 -4.74 -6.44
N HIS A 159 -11.21 -4.58 -6.15
CA HIS A 159 -12.25 -4.43 -7.16
C HIS A 159 -12.60 -2.96 -7.30
N PHE A 160 -12.33 -2.42 -8.47
CA PHE A 160 -12.56 -1.03 -8.83
C PHE A 160 -13.74 -0.92 -9.78
N THR A 161 -14.65 0.00 -9.48
CA THR A 161 -15.74 0.40 -10.37
C THR A 161 -15.81 1.91 -10.50
N VAL A 162 -16.33 2.42 -11.62
CA VAL A 162 -16.66 3.84 -11.82
C VAL A 162 -18.18 3.97 -11.88
N SER A 163 -18.73 4.84 -11.03
CA SER A 163 -20.15 5.21 -11.03
C SER A 163 -20.46 6.30 -12.05
#